data_AF-A0A9K3D320-F1
#
_entry.id   AF-A0A9K3D320-F1
#
_cell.length_a   1.000
_cell.length_b   1.000
_cell.length_c   1.000
_cell.angle_alpha   90.00
_cell.angle_beta   90.00
_cell.angle_gamma   90.00
#
_symmetry.space_group_name_H-M   'P 1'
#
loop_
_entity.id
_entity.type
_entity.pdbx_description
1 polymer ?
#
loop_
_entity_poly.entity_id
_entity_poly.type
_entity_poly.pdbx_seq_one_letter_code
_entity_poly.pdbx_strand_id
1 'polypeptide(L)'
;MGEVVFPEWRFCQVFGDNTPLEDVQEEDVITQIKFSRDGDYLAAGDIGGRIVVFQRSHRDREREREKQTKSKKRVTAEYSFHTEFQSHEPQFDSLRSIEIDQRINDIAWLKP
;
A
#
# COMPACT_ATOMS: atom_id res chain seq x y z
N MET A 1 -19.42 -33.95 -1.56
CA MET A 1 -19.31 -32.48 -1.70
C MET A 1 -17.92 -32.11 -1.22
N GLY A 2 -17.11 -31.43 -2.03
CA GLY A 2 -15.74 -31.04 -1.62
C GLY A 2 -15.81 -29.87 -0.65
N GLU A 3 -15.13 -29.97 0.49
CA GLU A 3 -14.98 -28.85 1.42
C GLU A 3 -14.24 -27.69 0.75
N VAL A 4 -14.81 -26.49 0.84
CA VAL A 4 -14.12 -25.26 0.49
C VAL A 4 -13.17 -24.92 1.63
N VAL A 5 -11.88 -25.16 1.43
CA VAL A 5 -10.84 -24.76 2.39
C VAL A 5 -10.51 -23.28 2.17
N PHE A 6 -10.85 -22.43 3.13
CA PHE A 6 -10.40 -21.04 3.14
C PHE A 6 -8.95 -20.97 3.60
N PRO A 7 -8.13 -20.07 3.02
CA PRO A 7 -6.78 -19.86 3.49
C PRO A 7 -6.79 -19.25 4.91
N GLU A 8 -5.87 -19.72 5.74
CA GLU A 8 -5.63 -19.14 7.06
C GLU A 8 -4.95 -17.78 6.93
N TRP A 9 -5.59 -16.73 7.44
CA TRP A 9 -5.01 -15.40 7.53
C TRP A 9 -3.97 -15.34 8.64
N ARG A 10 -2.83 -14.72 8.37
CA ARG A 10 -1.74 -14.54 9.34
C ARG A 10 -1.29 -13.08 9.33
N PHE A 11 -1.05 -12.54 10.52
CA PHE A 11 -0.36 -11.27 10.66
C PHE A 11 1.05 -11.37 10.07
N CYS A 12 1.42 -10.41 9.23
CA CYS A 12 2.69 -10.46 8.50
C CYS A 12 3.56 -9.20 8.72
N GLN A 13 3.00 -8.01 8.51
CA GLN A 13 3.71 -6.75 8.63
C GLN A 13 2.80 -5.65 9.15
N VAL A 14 3.41 -4.66 9.80
CA VAL A 14 2.80 -3.39 10.20
C VAL A 14 3.75 -2.27 9.79
N PHE A 15 3.19 -1.17 9.28
CA PHE A 15 3.91 0.05 8.92
C PHE A 15 3.29 1.22 9.68
N GLY A 16 4.10 2.24 9.97
CA GLY A 16 3.71 3.39 10.76
C GLY A 16 4.27 3.35 12.18
N ASP A 17 4.16 4.49 12.86
CA ASP A 17 4.65 4.64 14.23
C ASP A 17 3.69 4.00 15.24
N ASN A 18 4.24 3.55 16.37
CA ASN A 18 3.47 3.00 17.48
C ASN A 18 2.91 4.12 18.38
N THR A 19 2.30 5.11 17.73
CA THR A 19 1.77 6.31 18.37
C THR A 19 0.31 6.07 18.77
N PRO A 20 -0.16 6.56 19.93
CA PRO A 20 -1.57 6.49 20.29
C PRO A 20 -2.47 7.08 19.18
N LEU A 21 -3.66 6.51 19.00
CA LEU A 21 -4.59 6.96 17.95
C LEU A 21 -4.95 8.46 18.07
N GLU A 22 -4.97 8.97 19.29
CA GLU A 22 -5.28 10.37 19.62
C GLU A 22 -4.21 11.35 19.14
N ASP A 23 -2.98 10.87 18.94
CA ASP A 23 -1.82 11.67 18.54
C ASP A 23 -1.51 11.54 17.03
N VAL A 24 -2.27 10.71 16.29
CA VAL A 24 -2.12 10.56 14.84
C VAL A 24 -2.55 11.85 14.16
N GLN A 25 -1.64 12.46 13.39
CA GLN A 25 -1.97 13.65 12.61
C GLN A 25 -2.95 13.29 11.50
N GLU A 26 -3.94 14.16 11.25
CA GLU A 26 -4.95 13.91 10.21
C GLU A 26 -4.29 13.74 8.84
N GLU A 27 -3.21 14.48 8.54
CA GLU A 27 -2.47 14.34 7.28
C GLU A 27 -1.83 12.96 7.10
N ASP A 28 -1.51 12.23 8.19
CA ASP A 28 -0.91 10.89 8.15
C ASP A 28 -1.95 9.77 7.97
N VAL A 29 -3.25 10.08 7.94
CA VAL A 29 -4.31 9.08 7.77
C VAL A 29 -4.29 8.54 6.34
N ILE A 30 -4.02 7.25 6.19
CA ILE A 30 -4.02 6.54 4.90
C ILE A 30 -5.45 6.52 4.33
N THR A 31 -5.59 7.00 3.10
CA THR A 31 -6.87 7.09 2.38
C THR A 31 -6.99 6.09 1.23
N GLN A 32 -5.87 5.66 0.65
CA GLN A 32 -5.86 4.72 -0.46
C GLN A 32 -4.68 3.76 -0.38
N ILE A 33 -4.92 2.49 -0.75
CA ILE A 33 -3.90 1.44 -0.85
C ILE A 33 -4.11 0.65 -2.14
N LYS A 34 -3.06 0.51 -2.96
CA LYS A 34 -3.13 -0.22 -4.24
C LYS A 34 -1.88 -1.03 -4.52
N PHE A 35 -2.06 -2.32 -4.74
CA PHE A 35 -1.01 -3.18 -5.30
C PHE A 35 -0.85 -2.96 -6.80
N SER A 36 0.39 -3.02 -7.29
CA SER A 36 0.65 -3.19 -8.71
C SER A 36 0.05 -4.52 -9.19
N ARG A 37 -0.17 -4.63 -10.50
CA ARG A 37 -0.83 -5.81 -11.09
C ARG A 37 -0.11 -7.12 -10.79
N ASP A 38 1.21 -7.10 -10.73
CA ASP A 38 2.06 -8.24 -10.40
C ASP A 38 2.26 -8.44 -8.89
N GLY A 39 1.94 -7.43 -8.07
CA GLY A 39 2.20 -7.40 -6.63
C GLY A 39 3.66 -7.17 -6.27
N ASP A 40 4.49 -6.62 -7.17
CA ASP A 40 5.85 -6.19 -6.82
C ASP A 40 5.87 -4.88 -6.05
N TYR A 41 4.83 -4.05 -6.21
CA TYR A 41 4.72 -2.77 -5.54
C TYR A 41 3.38 -2.63 -4.83
N LEU A 42 3.41 -1.89 -3.73
CA LEU A 42 2.26 -1.47 -2.95
C LEU A 42 2.37 0.04 -2.77
N ALA A 43 1.40 0.80 -3.25
CA ALA A 43 1.31 2.24 -3.01
C ALA A 43 0.27 2.51 -1.92
N ALA A 44 0.60 3.41 -1.01
CA ALA A 44 -0.30 4.01 -0.03
C ALA A 44 -0.32 5.52 -0.25
N GLY A 45 -1.50 6.13 -0.17
CA GLY A 45 -1.69 7.58 -0.17
C GLY A 45 -2.47 8.01 1.04
N ASP A 46 -2.27 9.25 1.48
CA ASP A 46 -2.87 9.81 2.70
C ASP A 46 -3.65 11.11 2.46
N ILE A 47 -4.24 11.64 3.54
CA ILE A 47 -4.93 12.94 3.53
C ILE A 47 -3.92 14.07 3.25
N GLY A 48 -2.68 13.92 3.71
CA GLY A 48 -1.56 14.83 3.52
C GLY A 48 -1.08 14.97 2.07
N GLY A 49 -1.63 14.23 1.12
CA GLY A 49 -1.26 14.30 -0.28
C GLY A 49 0.06 13.63 -0.62
N ARG A 50 0.62 12.83 0.30
CA ARG A 50 1.83 12.02 0.06
C ARG A 50 1.44 10.69 -0.57
N ILE A 51 2.35 10.17 -1.38
CA ILE A 51 2.31 8.78 -1.86
C ILE A 51 3.58 8.08 -1.39
N VAL A 52 3.40 6.98 -0.66
CA VAL A 52 4.48 6.08 -0.25
C VAL A 52 4.37 4.80 -1.06
N VAL A 53 5.46 4.40 -1.69
CA VAL A 53 5.57 3.15 -2.44
C VAL A 53 6.46 2.19 -1.67
N PHE A 54 5.99 0.97 -1.53
CA PHE A 54 6.72 -0.16 -0.99
C PHE A 54 7.00 -1.17 -2.10
N GLN A 55 8.16 -1.80 -2.05
CA GLN A 55 8.56 -2.85 -2.99
C GLN A 55 8.66 -4.19 -2.27
N ARG A 56 8.16 -5.24 -2.92
CA ARG A 56 8.25 -6.62 -2.43
C ARG A 56 9.70 -7.13 -2.49
N SER A 57 10.12 -7.89 -1.48
CA SER A 57 11.43 -8.53 -1.43
C SER A 57 11.67 -9.48 -2.61
N HIS A 58 12.80 -9.31 -3.31
CA HIS A 58 13.20 -10.18 -4.43
C HIS A 58 13.35 -11.66 -4.01
N ARG A 59 13.76 -11.91 -2.76
CA ARG A 59 13.86 -13.27 -2.19
C ARG A 59 12.51 -13.97 -2.13
N ASP A 60 11.42 -13.22 -1.95
CA ASP A 60 10.09 -13.82 -1.91
C ASP A 60 9.65 -14.28 -3.30
N ARG A 61 10.02 -13.54 -4.34
CA ARG A 61 9.80 -13.92 -5.74
C ARG A 61 10.57 -15.17 -6.12
N GLU A 62 11.84 -15.25 -5.73
CA GLU A 62 12.68 -16.44 -5.95
C GLU A 62 12.07 -17.66 -5.26
N ARG A 63 11.72 -17.54 -3.98
CA ARG A 63 11.06 -18.61 -3.21
C ARG A 63 9.71 -19.03 -3.79
N GLU A 64 8.94 -18.10 -4.37
CA GLU A 64 7.68 -18.43 -5.06
C GLU A 64 7.93 -19.24 -6.34
N ARG A 65 8.91 -18.83 -7.15
CA ARG A 65 9.29 -19.54 -8.38
C ARG A 65 9.82 -20.95 -8.09
N GLU A 66 10.67 -21.08 -7.09
CA GLU A 66 11.18 -22.39 -6.64
C GLU A 66 10.06 -23.32 -6.17
N LYS A 67 9.04 -22.79 -5.46
CA LYS A 67 7.93 -23.58 -4.91
C LYS A 67 6.84 -23.96 -5.91
N GLN A 68 6.76 -23.31 -7.08
CA GLN A 68 5.88 -23.79 -8.15
C GLN A 68 6.24 -25.22 -8.60
N THR A 69 7.45 -25.71 -8.27
CA THR A 69 7.88 -27.10 -8.56
C THR A 69 7.66 -28.10 -7.41
N LYS A 70 7.34 -27.68 -6.16
CA LYS A 70 7.11 -28.57 -5.00
C LYS A 70 6.10 -27.98 -3.98
N SER A 71 5.08 -28.76 -3.58
CA SER A 71 4.09 -28.42 -2.52
C SER A 71 4.71 -28.18 -1.13
N LYS A 72 4.20 -27.38 -0.17
CA LYS A 72 3.02 -26.47 -0.01
C LYS A 72 3.23 -25.60 1.25
N LYS A 73 4.01 -24.51 1.18
CA LYS A 73 3.95 -23.42 2.20
C LYS A 73 4.07 -22.08 1.50
N ARG A 74 2.98 -21.30 1.53
CA ARG A 74 2.94 -19.95 0.93
C ARG A 74 4.10 -19.12 1.45
N VAL A 75 4.81 -18.46 0.54
CA VAL A 75 5.83 -17.47 0.89
C VAL A 75 5.07 -16.25 1.38
N THR A 76 5.37 -15.78 2.58
CA THR A 76 4.87 -14.50 3.06
C THR A 76 5.50 -13.41 2.20
N ALA A 77 4.70 -12.55 1.59
CA ALA A 77 5.21 -11.39 0.85
C ALA A 77 5.60 -10.31 1.87
N GLU A 78 6.88 -9.97 1.91
CA GLU A 78 7.41 -8.87 2.71
C GLU A 78 7.68 -7.67 1.80
N TYR A 79 7.09 -6.54 2.15
CA TYR A 79 7.29 -5.26 1.51
C TYR A 79 8.25 -4.40 2.32
N SER A 80 9.05 -3.58 1.63
CA SER A 80 9.98 -2.63 2.23
C SER A 80 9.81 -1.27 1.56
N PHE A 81 10.11 -0.19 2.28
CA PHE A 81 10.06 1.16 1.74
C PHE A 81 10.87 1.24 0.43
N HIS A 82 10.26 1.81 -0.60
CA HIS A 82 10.89 2.03 -1.89
C HIS A 82 11.09 3.53 -2.14
N THR A 83 10.02 4.31 -2.09
CA THR A 83 10.08 5.76 -2.28
C THR A 83 8.87 6.44 -1.67
N GLU A 84 8.99 7.75 -1.44
CA GLU A 84 7.93 8.63 -0.99
C GLU A 84 8.04 9.95 -1.74
N PHE A 85 6.90 10.54 -2.09
CA PHE A 85 6.86 11.87 -2.69
C PHE A 85 5.55 12.59 -2.37
N GLN A 86 5.61 13.93 -2.38
CA GLN A 86 4.45 14.79 -2.31
C GLN A 86 3.74 14.79 -3.67
N SER A 87 2.50 14.31 -3.71
CA SER A 87 1.71 14.22 -4.94
C SER A 87 0.81 15.44 -5.14
N HIS A 88 0.21 15.95 -4.05
CA HIS A 88 -0.64 17.15 -4.07
C HIS A 88 -0.28 18.08 -2.91
N GLU A 89 -0.46 19.37 -3.09
CA GLU A 89 -0.42 20.38 -2.03
C GLU A 89 -1.80 21.07 -1.95
N PRO A 90 -2.16 21.74 -0.85
CA PRO A 90 -3.45 22.41 -0.74
C PRO A 90 -3.50 23.56 -1.72
N GLN A 91 -4.64 23.73 -2.40
CA GLN A 91 -4.82 24.79 -3.38
C GLN A 91 -6.07 25.60 -3.05
N PHE A 92 -6.15 26.81 -3.59
CA PHE A 92 -7.31 27.69 -3.41
C PHE A 92 -7.86 28.12 -4.78
N ASP A 93 -9.13 27.83 -5.04
CA ASP A 93 -9.85 28.33 -6.22
C ASP A 93 -10.47 29.69 -5.88
N SER A 94 -9.86 30.75 -6.42
CA SER A 94 -10.29 32.13 -6.18
C SER A 94 -11.61 32.51 -6.86
N LEU A 95 -12.05 31.79 -7.90
CA LEU A 95 -13.31 32.09 -8.58
C LEU A 95 -14.51 31.54 -7.81
N ARG A 96 -14.30 30.41 -7.13
CA ARG A 96 -15.33 29.73 -6.34
C ARG A 96 -15.20 30.00 -4.84
N SER A 97 -14.09 30.61 -4.41
CA SER A 97 -13.73 30.80 -3.00
C SER A 97 -13.74 29.50 -2.21
N ILE A 98 -13.13 28.45 -2.78
CA ILE A 98 -13.05 27.13 -2.15
C ILE A 98 -11.59 26.69 -2.00
N GLU A 99 -11.32 25.99 -0.91
CA GLU A 99 -10.10 25.23 -0.72
C GLU A 99 -10.22 23.88 -1.47
N ILE A 100 -9.12 23.45 -2.04
CA ILE A 100 -8.97 22.16 -2.69
C ILE A 100 -7.95 21.38 -1.85
N ASP A 101 -8.45 20.33 -1.20
CA ASP A 101 -7.64 19.49 -0.32
C ASP A 101 -6.60 18.69 -1.10
N GLN A 102 -5.46 18.48 -0.47
CA GLN A 102 -4.35 17.67 -1.00
C GLN A 102 -4.59 16.15 -0.92
N ARG A 103 -5.75 15.72 -0.40
CA ARG A 103 -6.08 14.32 -0.15
C ARG A 103 -5.91 13.43 -1.38
N ILE A 104 -5.22 12.30 -1.21
CA ILE A 104 -5.19 11.25 -2.23
C ILE A 104 -6.53 10.52 -2.27
N ASN A 105 -7.24 10.67 -3.38
CA ASN A 105 -8.57 10.05 -3.58
C ASN A 105 -8.48 8.66 -4.22
N ASP A 106 -7.59 8.48 -5.19
CA ASP A 106 -7.37 7.18 -5.82
C ASP A 106 -5.93 7.04 -6.33
N ILE A 107 -5.50 5.80 -6.50
CA ILE A 107 -4.21 5.43 -7.07
C ILE A 107 -4.47 4.39 -8.15
N ALA A 108 -3.83 4.55 -9.32
CA ALA A 108 -3.92 3.59 -10.40
C ALA A 108 -2.53 3.28 -10.94
N TRP A 109 -2.16 2.00 -10.90
CA TRP A 109 -0.97 1.51 -11.58
C TRP A 109 -1.25 1.37 -13.07
N LEU A 110 -0.42 2.00 -13.90
CA LEU A 110 -0.47 1.81 -15.34
C LEU A 110 0.07 0.43 -15.72
N LYS A 111 -0.41 -0.10 -16.85
CA LYS A 111 0.21 -1.27 -17.46
C LYS A 111 1.58 -0.84 -18.01
N PRO A 112 2.63 -1.67 -17.88
CA PRO A 112 3.88 -1.47 -18.61
C PRO A 112 3.64 -1.37 -20.12
#